data_AF-A0A2D6T3F0-F1
#
_entry.id   AF-A0A2D6T3F0-F1
#
_cell.length_a   1.000
_cell.length_b   1.000
_cell.length_c   1.000
_cell.angle_alpha   90.00
_cell.angle_beta   90.00
_cell.angle_gamma   90.00
#
_symmetry.space_group_name_H-M   'P 1'
#
loop_
_entity.id
_entity.type
_entity.pdbx_description
1 polymer ?
#
loop_
_entity_poly.entity_id
_entity_poly.type
_entity_poly.pdbx_seq_one_letter_code
_entity_poly.pdbx_strand_id
1 'polypeptide(L)'
;MAEWQSWLAHGKQSSEHTVAAYSRDVARFFEFLARHLGAPPGIADLAALKVADFRAYLARRRTDGLESASLARELSALRNLFRHFERTGLLHNAAIG
;
A
#
# COMPACT_ATOMS: atom_id res chain seq x y z
N MET A 1 6.02 9.74 2.34
CA MET A 1 5.87 8.78 3.46
C MET A 1 5.59 9.47 4.79
N ALA A 2 6.41 10.44 5.24
CA ALA A 2 6.18 11.13 6.52
C ALA A 2 4.83 11.88 6.60
N GLU A 3 4.42 12.55 5.52
CA GLU A 3 3.11 13.23 5.44
C GLU A 3 1.93 12.26 5.59
N TRP A 4 1.99 11.11 4.88
CA TRP A 4 0.98 10.06 4.99
C TRP A 4 0.90 9.47 6.40
N GLN A 5 2.05 9.21 7.04
CA GLN A 5 2.10 8.70 8.42
C GLN A 5 1.49 9.71 9.42
N SER A 6 1.80 10.99 9.26
CA SER A 6 1.20 12.08 10.05
C SER A 6 -0.32 12.13 9.83
N TRP A 7 -0.77 12.04 8.58
CA TRP A 7 -2.20 11.98 8.26
C TRP A 7 -2.90 10.74 8.86
N LEU A 8 -2.23 9.59 8.85
CA LEU A 8 -2.74 8.36 9.47
C LEU A 8 -2.85 8.50 10.99
N ALA A 9 -1.83 9.08 11.63
CA ALA A 9 -1.81 9.31 13.07
C ALA A 9 -2.89 10.32 13.50
N HIS A 10 -2.97 11.48 12.85
CA HIS A 10 -3.86 12.57 13.27
C HIS A 10 -5.28 12.46 12.70
N GLY A 11 -5.42 12.08 11.43
CA GLY A 11 -6.73 12.04 10.75
C GLY A 11 -7.57 10.81 11.11
N LYS A 12 -6.93 9.70 11.48
CA LYS A 12 -7.60 8.44 11.85
C LYS A 12 -7.46 8.06 13.32
N GLN A 13 -6.77 8.87 14.14
CA GLN A 13 -6.39 8.54 15.53
C GLN A 13 -5.77 7.13 15.64
N SER A 14 -5.01 6.74 14.61
CA SER A 14 -4.40 5.40 14.58
C SER A 14 -3.28 5.34 15.62
N SER A 15 -3.24 4.26 16.39
CA SER A 15 -2.15 4.03 17.35
C SER A 15 -0.80 3.98 16.64
N GLU A 16 0.28 4.31 17.35
CA GLU A 16 1.65 4.21 16.85
C GLU A 16 1.95 2.81 16.29
N HIS A 17 1.44 1.78 16.97
CA HIS A 17 1.53 0.40 16.50
C HIS A 17 0.87 0.18 15.14
N THR A 18 -0.29 0.81 14.89
CA THR A 18 -0.99 0.73 13.61
C THR A 18 -0.23 1.46 12.52
N VAL A 19 0.29 2.67 12.79
CA VAL A 19 1.10 3.44 11.84
C VAL A 19 2.36 2.68 11.44
N ALA A 20 3.05 2.07 12.41
CA ALA A 20 4.23 1.26 12.16
C ALA A 20 3.90 -0.01 11.37
N ALA A 21 2.79 -0.67 11.69
CA ALA A 21 2.31 -1.86 10.98
C ALA A 21 1.98 -1.54 9.51
N TYR A 22 1.23 -0.46 9.26
CA TYR A 22 0.89 -0.02 7.90
C TYR A 22 2.12 0.41 7.11
N SER A 23 3.05 1.11 7.75
CA SER A 23 4.30 1.52 7.11
C SER A 23 5.14 0.32 6.65
N ARG A 24 5.23 -0.73 7.47
CA ARG A 24 5.92 -1.97 7.10
C ARG A 24 5.24 -2.68 5.94
N ASP A 25 3.91 -2.76 5.94
CA ASP A 25 3.15 -3.40 4.87
C ASP A 25 3.35 -2.66 3.53
N VAL A 26 3.26 -1.33 3.54
CA VAL A 26 3.49 -0.47 2.36
C VAL A 26 4.92 -0.61 1.84
N ALA A 27 5.92 -0.65 2.72
CA ALA A 27 7.31 -0.86 2.32
C ALA A 27 7.49 -2.19 1.57
N ARG A 28 6.91 -3.28 2.08
CA ARG A 28 6.94 -4.60 1.42
C ARG A 28 6.25 -4.58 0.06
N PHE A 29 5.16 -3.82 -0.08
CA PHE A 29 4.50 -3.66 -1.36
C PHE A 29 5.39 -2.94 -2.39
N PHE A 30 6.09 -1.87 -2.00
CA PHE A 30 7.04 -1.21 -2.90
C PHE A 30 8.23 -2.10 -3.26
N GLU A 31 8.74 -2.90 -2.32
CA GLU A 31 9.76 -3.90 -2.61
C GLU A 31 9.28 -4.99 -3.59
N PHE A 32 7.99 -5.35 -3.52
CA PHE A 32 7.37 -6.24 -4.49
C PHE A 32 7.27 -5.56 -5.86
N LEU A 33 6.74 -4.34 -5.91
CA LEU A 33 6.59 -3.60 -7.17
C LEU A 33 7.92 -3.36 -7.87
N ALA A 34 8.98 -3.03 -7.12
CA ALA A 34 10.31 -2.85 -7.70
C ALA A 34 10.80 -4.11 -8.44
N ARG A 35 10.49 -5.30 -7.90
CA ARG A 35 10.79 -6.58 -8.53
C ARG A 35 9.84 -6.93 -9.66
N HIS A 36 8.55 -6.62 -9.49
CA HIS A 36 7.49 -6.92 -10.45
C HIS A 36 7.57 -6.07 -11.72
N LEU A 37 7.96 -4.81 -11.59
CA LEU A 37 8.15 -3.85 -12.69
C LEU A 37 9.58 -3.82 -13.22
N GLY A 38 10.53 -4.43 -12.51
CA GLY A 38 11.96 -4.42 -12.84
C GLY A 38 12.69 -3.12 -12.50
N ALA A 39 12.02 -2.13 -11.92
CA ALA A 39 12.59 -0.87 -11.43
C ALA A 39 11.75 -0.31 -10.26
N PRO A 40 12.33 0.54 -9.39
CA PRO A 40 11.56 1.22 -8.36
C PRO A 40 10.38 2.00 -8.95
N PRO A 41 9.14 1.81 -8.45
CA PRO A 41 7.96 2.43 -9.05
C PRO A 41 7.97 3.96 -8.88
N GLY A 42 7.72 4.67 -9.98
CA GLY A 42 7.40 6.09 -9.97
C GLY A 42 5.91 6.36 -9.80
N ILE A 43 5.53 7.64 -9.70
CA ILE A 43 4.13 8.06 -9.56
C ILE A 43 3.26 7.56 -10.73
N ALA A 44 3.78 7.62 -11.96
CA ALA A 44 3.07 7.16 -13.14
C ALA A 44 2.81 5.64 -13.11
N ASP A 45 3.80 4.86 -12.65
CA ASP A 45 3.66 3.41 -12.50
C ASP A 45 2.59 3.07 -11.46
N LEU A 46 2.61 3.77 -10.32
CA LEU A 46 1.62 3.62 -9.26
C LEU A 46 0.21 3.99 -9.73
N ALA A 47 0.05 5.02 -10.56
CA ALA A 47 -1.22 5.38 -11.18
C ALA A 47 -1.70 4.33 -12.20
N ALA A 48 -0.77 3.66 -12.89
CA ALA A 48 -1.05 2.67 -13.91
C ALA A 48 -1.29 1.24 -13.38
N LEU A 49 -1.04 0.97 -12.08
CA LEU A 49 -1.25 -0.34 -11.49
C LEU A 49 -2.70 -0.80 -11.68
N LYS A 50 -2.86 -2.06 -12.07
CA LYS A 50 -4.15 -2.70 -12.30
C LYS A 50 -4.51 -3.57 -11.11
N VAL A 51 -5.79 -3.97 -11.05
CA VAL A 51 -6.28 -4.94 -10.05
C VAL A 51 -5.45 -6.22 -10.05
N ALA A 52 -4.93 -6.63 -11.22
CA ALA A 52 -4.07 -7.80 -11.35
C ALA A 52 -2.75 -7.66 -10.56
N ASP A 53 -2.15 -6.47 -10.49
CA ASP A 53 -0.90 -6.25 -9.78
C ASP A 53 -1.09 -6.36 -8.26
N PHE A 54 -2.19 -5.80 -7.74
CA PHE A 54 -2.58 -5.96 -6.33
C PHE A 54 -2.89 -7.43 -5.99
N ARG A 55 -3.57 -8.15 -6.89
CA ARG A 55 -3.83 -9.59 -6.72
C ARG A 55 -2.53 -10.41 -6.75
N ALA A 56 -1.61 -10.09 -7.65
CA ALA A 56 -0.30 -10.75 -7.73
C ALA A 56 0.49 -10.56 -6.43
N TYR A 57 0.47 -9.35 -5.87
CA TYR A 57 1.05 -9.08 -4.55
C TYR A 57 0.40 -9.95 -3.46
N LEU A 58 -0.92 -9.87 -3.28
CA LEU A 58 -1.60 -10.63 -2.23
C LEU A 58 -1.43 -12.15 -2.38
N ALA A 59 -1.39 -12.65 -3.61
CA ALA A 59 -1.10 -14.05 -3.89
C ALA A 59 0.32 -14.43 -3.46
N ARG A 60 1.33 -13.62 -3.79
CA ARG A 60 2.71 -13.82 -3.32
C ARG A 60 2.77 -13.84 -1.80
N ARG A 61 2.15 -12.87 -1.12
CA ARG A 61 2.15 -12.76 0.34
C ARG A 61 1.50 -13.97 1.00
N ARG A 62 0.43 -14.49 0.40
CA ARG A 62 -0.20 -15.75 0.84
C ARG A 62 0.74 -16.95 0.68
N THR A 63 1.48 -17.02 -0.42
CA THR A 63 2.52 -18.06 -0.63
C THR A 63 3.67 -17.92 0.37
N ASP A 64 3.99 -16.71 0.81
CA ASP A 64 4.98 -16.44 1.88
C ASP A 64 4.47 -16.85 3.28
N GLY A 65 3.28 -17.44 3.39
CA GLY A 65 2.71 -17.94 4.64
C GLY A 65 1.99 -16.89 5.49
N LEU A 66 1.60 -15.74 4.91
CA LEU A 66 0.79 -14.78 5.67
C LEU A 66 -0.63 -15.30 5.91
N GLU A 67 -1.03 -15.21 7.18
CA GLU A 67 -2.40 -15.44 7.61
C GLU A 67 -3.39 -14.45 6.99
N SER A 68 -4.65 -14.89 6.85
CA SER A 68 -5.73 -14.10 6.24
C SER A 68 -5.92 -12.72 6.88
N ALA A 69 -5.79 -12.63 8.21
CA ALA A 69 -5.89 -11.36 8.94
C ALA A 69 -4.76 -10.38 8.56
N SER A 70 -3.54 -10.90 8.35
CA SER A 70 -2.40 -10.10 7.92
C SER A 70 -2.56 -9.62 6.47
N LEU A 71 -3.07 -10.47 5.58
CA LEU A 71 -3.39 -10.08 4.20
C LEU A 71 -4.46 -8.99 4.14
N ALA A 72 -5.51 -9.10 4.95
CA ALA A 72 -6.55 -8.07 5.04
C ALA A 72 -5.99 -6.73 5.56
N ARG A 73 -5.05 -6.78 6.52
CA ARG A 73 -4.36 -5.60 7.04
C ARG A 73 -3.45 -4.98 5.98
N GLU A 74 -2.68 -5.78 5.23
CA GLU A 74 -1.85 -5.27 4.12
C GLU A 74 -2.73 -4.56 3.08
N LEU A 75 -3.84 -5.18 2.64
CA LEU A 75 -4.78 -4.53 1.72
C LEU A 75 -5.35 -3.22 2.29
N SER A 76 -5.67 -3.19 3.58
CA SER A 76 -6.18 -1.98 4.24
C SER A 76 -5.14 -0.86 4.29
N ALA A 77 -3.87 -1.18 4.53
CA ALA A 77 -2.77 -0.23 4.48
C ALA A 77 -2.59 0.35 3.07
N LEU A 78 -2.67 -0.49 2.03
CA LEU A 78 -2.57 -0.04 0.64
C LEU A 78 -3.74 0.89 0.27
N ARG A 79 -4.99 0.50 0.56
CA ARG A 79 -6.17 1.35 0.29
C ARG A 79 -6.06 2.70 0.98
N ASN A 80 -5.55 2.71 2.22
CA ASN A 80 -5.35 3.94 2.98
C ASN A 80 -4.29 4.85 2.33
N LEU A 81 -3.17 4.29 1.86
CA LEU A 81 -2.13 5.03 1.15
C LEU A 81 -2.63 5.63 -0.15
N PHE A 82 -3.29 4.84 -1.01
CA PHE A 82 -3.77 5.33 -2.30
C PHE A 82 -4.84 6.41 -2.14
N ARG A 83 -5.71 6.27 -1.13
CA ARG A 83 -6.66 7.34 -0.77
C ARG A 83 -5.97 8.62 -0.33
N HIS A 84 -4.85 8.53 0.40
CA HIS A 84 -4.06 9.69 0.75
C HIS A 84 -3.48 10.37 -0.50
N PHE A 85 -2.96 9.59 -1.45
CA PHE A 85 -2.45 10.13 -2.70
C PHE A 85 -3.53 10.84 -3.54
N GLU A 86 -4.73 10.29 -3.59
CA GLU A 86 -5.87 10.94 -4.24
C GLU A 86 -6.23 12.25 -3.55
N ARG A 87 -6.26 12.25 -2.21
CA ARG A 87 -6.56 13.44 -1.41
C ARG A 87 -5.54 14.55 -1.60
N THR A 88 -4.27 14.22 -1.76
CA THR A 88 -3.18 15.19 -1.97
C THR A 88 -2.98 15.54 -3.45
N GLY A 89 -3.73 14.92 -4.36
CA GLY A 89 -3.62 15.15 -5.80
C GLY A 89 -2.35 14.57 -6.42
N LEU A 90 -1.65 13.66 -5.73
CA LEU A 90 -0.41 13.06 -6.21
C LEU A 90 -0.66 12.06 -7.34
N LEU A 91 -1.70 11.23 -7.20
CA LEU A 91 -2.16 10.31 -8.25
C LEU A 91 -3.59 9.85 -7.99
N HIS A 92 -4.21 9.26 -9.01
CA HIS A 92 -5.47 8.55 -8.90
C HIS A 92 -5.29 7.11 -9.40
N ASN A 93 -5.83 6.14 -8.67
CA ASN A 93 -5.81 4.73 -9.08
C ASN A 93 -7.12 4.04 -8.70
N ALA A 94 -8.00 3.85 -9.69
CA ALA A 94 -9.29 3.20 -9.51
C ALA A 94 -9.20 1.67 -9.24
N ALA A 95 -8.03 1.05 -9.40
CA ALA A 95 -7.83 -0.37 -9.11
C ALA A 95 -7.75 -0.68 -7.60
N ILE A 96 -7.60 0.34 -6.74
CA ILE A 96 -7.58 0.18 -5.28
C ILE A 96 -8.29 1.35 -4.56
N GLY A 97 -9.61 1.22 -4.34
CA GLY A 97 -10.44 2.29 -3.72
C GLY A 97 -10.42 2.37 -2.19
#